data_AF-A0A6L8FG96-F1
#
_entry.id   AF-A0A6L8FG96-F1
#
_cell.length_a   1.000
_cell.length_b   1.000
_cell.length_c   1.000
_cell.angle_alpha   90.00
_cell.angle_beta   90.00
_cell.angle_gamma   90.00
#
_symmetry.space_group_name_H-M   'P 1'
#
loop_
_entity.id
_entity.type
_entity.pdbx_description
1 polymer ?
#
loop_
_entity_poly.entity_id
_entity_poly.type
_entity_poly.pdbx_seq_one_letter_code
_entity_poly.pdbx_strand_id
1 'polypeptide(L)'
;MTDSLHLPDRHRATIEALVREHLPDVEVWAYGSRANGRSHEGSDLDLILRGPGLRKIPLDCLAGFTDALRESTIPFLVEARDWARAPERFHQQIESEHIVLIAAGESSE
;
A
#
# COMPACT_ATOMS: atom_id res chain seq x y z
N MET A 1 -22.50 5.15 1.06
CA MET A 1 -21.48 5.82 0.22
C MET A 1 -20.17 5.65 0.98
N THR A 2 -19.52 4.51 0.77
CA THR A 2 -18.52 3.99 1.69
C THR A 2 -17.15 4.25 1.09
N ASP A 3 -16.71 5.50 1.17
CA ASP A 3 -15.31 5.88 0.95
C ASP A 3 -14.76 6.28 2.32
N SER A 4 -14.45 5.27 3.13
CA SER A 4 -13.98 5.46 4.51
C SER A 4 -12.49 5.16 4.64
N LEU A 5 -11.70 5.45 3.60
CA LEU A 5 -10.25 5.53 3.80
C LEU A 5 -9.94 6.88 4.44
N HIS A 6 -9.66 6.89 5.74
CA HIS A 6 -9.21 8.09 6.46
C HIS A 6 -7.73 8.44 6.11
N LEU A 7 -7.43 8.53 4.82
CA LEU A 7 -6.13 8.92 4.30
C LEU A 7 -6.31 10.19 3.47
N PRO A 8 -5.75 11.33 3.90
CA PRO A 8 -5.87 12.55 3.11
C PRO A 8 -5.15 12.41 1.78
N ASP A 9 -5.74 12.96 0.72
CA ASP A 9 -5.27 12.85 -0.67
C ASP A 9 -3.79 13.19 -0.84
N ARG A 10 -3.29 14.16 -0.06
CA ARG A 10 -1.86 14.54 -0.07
C ARG A 10 -0.93 13.36 0.23
N HIS A 11 -1.26 12.52 1.21
CA HIS A 11 -0.41 11.39 1.58
C HIS A 11 -0.55 10.27 0.54
N ARG A 12 -1.76 10.06 0.01
CA ARG A 12 -1.99 9.14 -1.10
C ARG A 12 -1.14 9.52 -2.31
N ALA A 13 -1.13 10.79 -2.69
CA ALA A 13 -0.33 11.29 -3.81
C ALA A 13 1.18 11.09 -3.57
N THR A 14 1.67 11.33 -2.35
CA THR A 14 3.07 11.06 -1.99
C THR A 14 3.41 9.57 -2.13
N ILE A 15 2.59 8.69 -1.56
CA ILE A 15 2.76 7.23 -1.67
C ILE A 15 2.79 6.82 -3.14
N GLU A 16 1.86 7.32 -3.94
CA GLU A 16 1.75 7.01 -5.36
C GLU A 16 2.98 7.47 -6.17
N ALA A 17 3.49 8.67 -5.88
CA ALA A 17 4.72 9.15 -6.51
C ALA A 17 5.93 8.27 -6.16
N LEU A 18 6.09 7.92 -4.88
CA LEU A 18 7.18 7.04 -4.42
C LEU A 18 7.07 5.63 -5.00
N VAL A 19 5.86 5.07 -5.08
CA VAL A 19 5.66 3.77 -5.73
C VAL A 19 6.06 3.87 -7.19
N ARG A 20 5.65 4.89 -7.94
CA ARG A 20 6.04 5.01 -9.36
C ARG A 20 7.54 5.19 -9.54
N GLU A 21 8.23 5.83 -8.59
CA GLU A 21 9.68 6.02 -8.63
C GLU A 21 10.46 4.74 -8.32
N HIS A 22 10.06 3.98 -7.31
CA HIS A 22 10.76 2.77 -6.88
C HIS A 22 10.26 1.47 -7.52
N LEU A 23 8.96 1.42 -7.84
CA LEU A 23 8.17 0.24 -8.18
C LEU A 23 7.07 0.59 -9.22
N PRO A 24 7.43 1.01 -10.44
CA PRO A 24 6.46 1.51 -11.44
C PRO A 24 5.46 0.45 -11.92
N ASP A 25 5.79 -0.83 -11.80
CA ASP A 25 5.01 -1.96 -12.36
C ASP A 25 4.34 -2.80 -11.27
N VAL A 26 4.15 -2.25 -10.07
CA VAL A 26 3.49 -2.96 -8.97
C VAL A 26 2.11 -2.40 -8.67
N GLU A 27 1.22 -3.29 -8.29
CA GLU A 27 -0.09 -2.92 -7.75
C GLU A 27 0.00 -2.73 -6.24
N VAL A 28 -0.62 -1.67 -5.74
CA VAL A 28 -0.57 -1.30 -4.31
C VAL A 28 -1.96 -1.24 -3.76
N TRP A 29 -2.20 -2.07 -2.75
CA TRP A 29 -3.45 -2.14 -2.03
C TRP A 29 -3.25 -1.56 -0.63
N ALA A 30 -4.12 -0.64 -0.21
CA ALA A 30 -4.21 -0.25 1.18
C ALA A 30 -5.09 -1.25 1.94
N TYR A 31 -4.58 -1.71 3.07
CA TYR A 31 -5.29 -2.54 4.03
C TYR A 31 -5.07 -1.97 5.45
N GLY A 32 -5.90 -2.38 6.39
CA GLY A 32 -5.69 -2.11 7.82
C GLY A 32 -6.77 -1.25 8.48
N SER A 33 -6.51 -0.89 9.74
CA SER A 33 -7.51 -0.29 10.64
C SER A 33 -8.01 1.09 10.19
N ARG A 34 -7.27 1.75 9.29
CA ARG A 34 -7.66 3.03 8.64
C ARG A 34 -8.67 2.85 7.50
N ALA A 35 -8.67 1.71 6.82
CA ALA A 35 -9.70 1.37 5.83
C ALA A 35 -11.02 0.95 6.50
N ASN A 36 -10.94 0.46 7.74
CA ASN A 36 -12.07 -0.08 8.51
C ASN A 36 -12.65 0.87 9.57
N GLY A 37 -12.19 2.14 9.64
CA GLY A 37 -12.75 3.14 10.55
C GLY A 37 -12.48 2.92 12.05
N ARG A 38 -11.54 2.04 12.42
CA ARG A 38 -11.15 1.73 13.82
C ARG A 38 -9.80 2.35 14.21
N SER A 39 -9.49 3.54 13.69
CA SER A 39 -8.16 4.14 13.90
C SER A 39 -8.04 4.86 15.25
N HIS A 40 -7.06 4.43 16.04
CA HIS A 40 -6.44 5.26 17.07
C HIS A 40 -5.35 6.13 16.42
N GLU A 41 -5.03 7.27 17.03
CA GLU A 41 -4.11 8.31 16.49
C GLU A 41 -2.69 7.82 16.13
N GLY A 42 -2.30 6.60 16.52
CA GLY A 42 -1.02 5.96 16.20
C GLY A 42 -1.10 4.76 15.25
N SER A 43 -2.25 4.49 14.62
CA SER A 43 -2.40 3.28 13.79
C SER A 43 -1.56 3.34 12.52
N ASP A 44 -0.78 2.27 12.33
CA ASP A 44 -0.06 1.85 11.13
C ASP A 44 -1.00 1.72 9.91
N LEU A 45 -0.43 1.98 8.74
CA LEU A 45 -1.05 1.76 7.42
C LEU A 45 -0.36 0.56 6.77
N ASP A 46 -1.08 -0.54 6.60
CA ASP A 46 -0.59 -1.69 5.84
C ASP A 46 -0.81 -1.47 4.35
N LEU A 47 0.29 -1.46 3.59
CA LEU A 47 0.28 -1.48 2.14
C LEU A 47 0.67 -2.86 1.67
N ILE A 48 -0.16 -3.45 0.82
CA ILE A 48 0.15 -4.71 0.17
C ILE A 48 0.61 -4.43 -1.25
N LEU A 49 1.88 -4.71 -1.50
CA LEU A 49 2.53 -4.57 -2.78
C LEU A 49 2.41 -5.91 -3.54
N ARG A 50 1.89 -5.84 -4.75
CA ARG A 50 1.73 -6.97 -5.66
C ARG A 50 2.69 -6.79 -6.83
N GLY A 51 3.79 -7.54 -6.79
CA GLY A 51 4.74 -7.56 -7.89
C GLY A 51 4.13 -8.12 -9.17
N PRO A 52 4.67 -7.76 -10.35
CA PRO A 52 4.17 -8.24 -11.62
C PRO A 52 4.24 -9.77 -11.68
N GLY A 53 3.13 -10.38 -12.11
CA GLY A 53 3.01 -11.84 -12.18
C GLY A 53 3.10 -12.54 -10.82
N LEU A 54 2.68 -11.88 -9.73
CA LEU A 54 2.73 -12.43 -8.35
C LEU A 54 4.15 -12.83 -7.91
N ARG A 55 5.17 -12.15 -8.43
CA ARG A 55 6.55 -12.34 -7.99
C ARG A 55 6.83 -11.59 -6.69
N LYS A 56 7.71 -12.18 -5.88
CA LYS A 56 8.22 -11.57 -4.67
C LYS A 56 9.01 -10.31 -5.02
N ILE A 57 8.61 -9.19 -4.45
CA ILE A 57 9.30 -7.92 -4.58
C ILE A 57 10.65 -8.01 -3.85
N PRO A 58 11.74 -7.53 -4.46
CA PRO A 58 13.04 -7.50 -3.81
C PRO A 58 12.99 -6.62 -2.56
N LEU A 59 13.62 -7.11 -1.48
CA LEU A 59 13.67 -6.40 -0.20
C LEU A 59 14.33 -5.03 -0.34
N ASP A 60 15.30 -4.88 -1.25
CA ASP A 60 15.95 -3.60 -1.54
C ASP A 60 14.97 -2.53 -2.02
N CYS A 61 14.04 -2.85 -2.92
CA CYS A 61 13.01 -1.89 -3.37
C CYS A 61 12.03 -1.57 -2.23
N LEU A 62 11.63 -2.59 -1.45
CA LEU A 62 10.77 -2.43 -0.28
C LEU A 62 11.42 -1.52 0.77
N ALA A 63 12.72 -1.72 1.03
CA ALA A 63 13.49 -0.92 1.96
C ALA A 63 13.63 0.53 1.46
N GLY A 64 13.97 0.74 0.20
CA GLY A 64 14.06 2.08 -0.40
C GLY A 64 12.73 2.83 -0.36
N PHE A 65 11.63 2.15 -0.69
CA PHE A 65 10.29 2.71 -0.59
C PHE A 65 9.90 3.07 0.85
N THR A 66 10.17 2.17 1.80
CA THR A 66 9.89 2.40 3.23
C THR A 66 10.73 3.56 3.76
N ASP A 67 11.98 3.68 3.34
CA ASP A 67 12.86 4.78 3.73
C ASP A 67 12.34 6.11 3.20
N ALA A 68 11.98 6.18 1.91
CA ALA A 68 11.39 7.37 1.31
C ALA A 68 10.05 7.77 1.96
N LEU A 69 9.25 6.80 2.40
CA LEU A 69 8.03 7.05 3.19
C LEU A 69 8.35 7.63 4.58
N ARG A 70 9.43 7.19 5.22
CA ARG A 70 9.88 7.70 6.53
C ARG A 70 10.50 9.08 6.43
N GLU A 71 11.16 9.39 5.31
CA GLU A 71 11.63 10.73 5.00
C GLU A 71 10.49 11.68 4.60
N SER A 72 9.34 11.14 4.21
CA SER A 72 8.16 11.92 3.85
C SER A 72 7.44 12.52 5.08
N THR A 73 6.57 13.49 4.82
CA THR A 73 5.80 14.22 5.86
C THR A 73 4.66 13.40 6.48
N ILE A 74 4.68 12.08 6.33
CA ILE A 74 3.61 11.18 6.79
C ILE A 74 3.79 10.98 8.30
N PRO A 75 2.83 11.42 9.15
CA PRO A 75 3.00 11.39 10.60
C PRO A 75 2.71 10.02 11.23
N PHE A 76 2.65 8.94 10.44
CA PHE A 76 2.31 7.59 10.88
C PHE A 76 3.16 6.55 10.15
N LEU A 77 3.30 5.37 10.76
CA LEU A 77 4.07 4.28 10.17
C LEU A 77 3.32 3.67 8.99
N VAL A 78 4.03 3.46 7.89
CA VAL A 78 3.53 2.76 6.70
C VAL A 78 4.30 1.45 6.57
N GLU A 79 3.60 0.33 6.75
CA GLU A 79 4.16 -1.01 6.58
C GLU A 79 3.87 -1.50 5.16
N ALA A 80 4.90 -1.70 4.35
CA ALA A 80 4.74 -2.32 3.03
C ALA A 80 5.03 -3.83 3.11
N ARG A 81 4.07 -4.66 2.69
CA ARG A 81 4.19 -6.12 2.64
C ARG A 81 4.00 -6.64 1.23
N ASP A 82 4.78 -7.66 0.90
CA ASP A 82 4.67 -8.35 -0.38
C ASP A 82 3.53 -9.38 -0.35
N TRP A 83 2.64 -9.30 -1.34
CA TRP A 83 1.53 -10.24 -1.49
C TRP A 83 1.98 -11.68 -1.69
N ALA A 84 3.04 -11.92 -2.47
CA ALA A 84 3.55 -13.26 -2.74
C ALA A 84 4.23 -13.92 -1.52
N ARG A 85 4.53 -13.13 -0.48
CA ARG A 85 4.99 -13.61 0.83
C ARG A 85 3.87 -13.78 1.84
N ALA A 86 2.71 -13.15 1.62
CA ALA A 86 1.57 -13.28 2.51
C ALA A 86 0.93 -14.68 2.37
N PRO A 87 0.51 -15.32 3.48
CA PRO A 87 -0.18 -16.61 3.43
C PRO A 87 -1.63 -16.44 2.96
N GLU A 88 -2.22 -17.48 2.36
CA GLU A 88 -3.56 -17.45 1.73
C GLU A 88 -4.68 -16.94 2.65
N ARG A 89 -4.60 -17.20 3.97
CA ARG A 89 -5.55 -16.65 4.95
C ARG A 89 -5.58 -15.12 4.97
N PHE A 90 -4.43 -14.48 4.75
CA PHE A 90 -4.34 -13.04 4.64
C PHE A 90 -4.89 -12.58 3.30
N HIS A 91 -4.65 -13.33 2.22
CA HIS A 91 -5.20 -13.01 0.90
C HIS A 91 -6.71 -12.86 0.93
N GLN A 92 -7.42 -13.84 1.51
CA GLN A 92 -8.88 -13.80 1.65
C GLN A 92 -9.38 -12.57 2.42
N GLN A 93 -8.68 -12.21 3.50
CA GLN A 93 -9.05 -11.07 4.33
C GLN A 93 -8.77 -9.74 3.62
N ILE A 94 -7.60 -9.62 3.00
CA ILE A 94 -7.21 -8.44 2.23
C ILE A 94 -8.17 -8.29 1.04
N GLU A 95 -8.43 -9.33 0.26
CA GLU A 95 -9.39 -9.27 -0.86
C GLU A 95 -10.77 -8.76 -0.44
N SER A 96 -11.24 -9.11 0.76
CA SER A 96 -12.54 -8.66 1.25
C SER A 96 -12.55 -7.22 1.80
N GLU A 97 -11.43 -6.68 2.29
CA GLU A 97 -11.40 -5.37 2.98
C GLU A 97 -10.32 -4.40 2.45
N HIS A 98 -9.64 -4.73 1.36
CA HIS A 98 -8.63 -3.88 0.75
C HIS A 98 -9.25 -2.75 -0.07
N ILE A 99 -8.43 -1.72 -0.27
CA ILE A 99 -8.71 -0.60 -1.14
C ILE A 99 -7.56 -0.50 -2.13
N VAL A 100 -7.85 -0.56 -3.42
CA VAL A 100 -6.83 -0.42 -4.47
C VAL A 100 -6.37 1.05 -4.50
N LEU A 101 -5.11 1.30 -4.13
CA LEU A 101 -4.52 2.65 -4.23
C LEU A 101 -3.98 2.91 -5.64
N ILE A 102 -3.27 1.91 -6.17
CA ILE A 102 -2.57 1.94 -7.46
C ILE A 102 -2.84 0.60 -8.12
N ALA A 103 -3.59 0.61 -9.22
CA ALA A 103 -3.75 -0.57 -10.06
C ALA A 103 -2.45 -0.80 -10.85
N ALA A 104 -2.05 -2.06 -11.04
CA ALA A 104 -0.91 -2.38 -11.90
C ALA A 104 -1.24 -1.95 -13.33
N GLY A 105 -0.60 -0.88 -13.80
CA GLY A 105 -0.40 -0.59 -15.22
C GLY A 105 -1.61 -0.78 -16.14
N GLU A 106 -2.82 -0.38 -15.76
CA GLU A 106 -3.81 -0.04 -16.79
C GLU A 106 -3.35 1.30 -17.36
N SER A 107 -2.60 1.23 -18.46
CA SER A 107 -2.46 2.37 -19.37
C SER A 107 -3.87 2.73 -19.82
N SER A 108 -4.56 3.61 -19.08
CA SER A 108 -5.81 4.17 -19.57
C SER A 108 -5.44 5.15 -20.68
N GLU A 109 -5.73 4.68 -21.88
CA GLU A 109 -5.73 5.26 -23.23
C GLU A 109 -5.88 6.79 -23.36
#